data_AF-A8RU73-F1
#
_entry.id   AF-A8RU73-F1
#
_cell.length_a   1.000
_cell.length_b   1.000
_cell.length_c   1.000
_cell.angle_alpha   90.00
_cell.angle_beta   90.00
_cell.angle_gamma   90.00
#
_symmetry.space_group_name_H-M   'P 1'
#
loop_
_entity.id
_entity.type
_entity.pdbx_description
1 polymer ?
#
loop_
_entity_poly.entity_id
_entity_poly.type
_entity_poly.pdbx_seq_one_letter_code
_entity_poly.pdbx_strand_id
1 'polypeptide(L)'
;MKNPKRRRQGYLRRWLRAGVYAGGHCECCNQPLVLIFRYDAVCCPQCNQWIDEKCGDPDCCFCGSRPDTPAESLIYECPTIGKDYYIKKYEKRKRQYFKGMGDRGQAGWDRPPSHPLPVKRNL
;
A
#
# COMPACT_ATOMS: atom_id res chain seq x y z
N MET A 1 26.08 6.67 23.11
CA MET A 1 25.44 5.51 22.43
C MET A 1 24.20 6.00 21.67
N LYS A 2 24.11 5.81 20.35
CA LYS A 2 22.98 6.34 19.56
C LYS A 2 21.75 5.46 19.78
N ASN A 3 20.66 6.04 20.31
CA ASN A 3 19.41 5.35 20.65
C ASN A 3 18.87 4.53 19.45
N PRO A 4 18.69 3.20 19.55
CA PRO A 4 18.22 2.35 18.44
C PRO A 4 16.84 2.74 17.90
N LYS A 5 16.01 3.43 18.71
CA LYS A 5 14.72 4.00 18.26
C LYS A 5 14.89 5.07 17.16
N ARG A 6 15.99 5.83 17.15
CA ARG A 6 16.25 6.88 16.13
C ARG A 6 16.66 6.32 14.76
N ARG A 7 17.31 5.15 14.69
CA ARG A 7 17.68 4.52 13.40
C ARG A 7 16.48 3.93 12.67
N ARG A 8 15.52 3.33 13.39
CA ARG A 8 14.27 2.80 12.80
C ARG A 8 13.43 3.86 12.10
N GLN A 9 13.49 5.10 12.58
CA GLN A 9 12.67 6.19 12.04
C GLN A 9 13.13 6.69 10.65
N GLY A 10 14.39 6.41 10.24
CA GLY A 10 14.88 6.76 8.90
C GLY A 10 14.43 5.77 7.82
N TYR A 11 14.44 4.48 8.15
CA TYR A 11 14.08 3.41 7.22
C TYR A 11 12.61 3.49 6.78
N LEU A 12 11.68 3.62 7.73
CA LEU A 12 10.24 3.71 7.45
C LEU A 12 9.86 4.96 6.62
N ARG A 13 10.64 6.04 6.68
CA ARG A 13 10.35 7.26 5.90
C ARG A 13 10.27 7.01 4.41
N ARG A 14 11.09 6.10 3.86
CA ARG A 14 11.05 5.77 2.43
C ARG A 14 9.72 5.11 2.06
N TRP A 15 9.28 4.14 2.86
CA TRP A 15 8.01 3.43 2.69
C TRP A 15 6.81 4.37 2.82
N LEU A 16 6.85 5.31 3.76
CA LEU A 16 5.78 6.28 3.98
C LEU A 16 5.69 7.39 2.92
N ARG A 17 6.64 7.48 1.98
CA ARG A 17 6.49 8.33 0.79
C ARG A 17 5.54 7.71 -0.24
N ALA A 18 5.59 6.38 -0.38
CA ALA A 18 4.74 5.61 -1.29
C ALA A 18 3.42 5.14 -0.64
N GLY A 19 3.28 5.33 0.68
CA GLY A 19 2.23 4.67 1.45
C GLY A 19 1.90 5.33 2.79
N VAL A 20 1.04 4.67 3.58
CA VAL A 20 0.63 5.06 4.94
C VAL A 20 0.89 3.90 5.91
N TYR A 21 0.92 4.18 7.21
CA TYR A 21 0.77 3.11 8.19
C TYR A 21 -0.59 2.43 7.98
N ALA A 22 -0.60 1.11 7.89
CA ALA A 22 -1.81 0.32 7.73
C ALA A 22 -2.60 0.16 9.05
N GLY A 23 -1.95 0.43 10.18
CA GLY A 23 -2.40 -0.06 11.48
C GLY A 23 -1.88 -1.49 11.71
N GLY A 24 -1.67 -1.84 12.98
CA GLY A 24 -1.15 -3.16 13.35
C GLY A 24 0.36 -3.35 13.16
N HIS A 25 0.82 -4.55 13.47
CA HIS A 25 2.22 -4.96 13.48
C HIS A 25 2.37 -6.33 12.80
N CYS A 26 3.52 -6.58 12.19
CA CYS A 26 3.84 -7.88 11.62
C CYS A 26 3.97 -8.95 12.71
N GLU A 27 3.33 -10.10 12.54
CA GLU A 27 3.40 -11.21 13.50
C GLU A 27 4.80 -11.81 13.63
N CYS A 28 5.59 -11.78 12.55
CA CYS A 28 6.94 -12.34 12.54
C CYS A 28 7.98 -11.47 13.27
N CYS A 29 7.91 -10.14 13.11
CA CYS A 29 8.97 -9.23 13.58
C CYS A 29 8.49 -8.06 14.44
N ASN A 30 7.18 -7.99 14.71
CA ASN A 30 6.51 -6.95 15.48
C ASN A 30 6.83 -5.50 15.04
N GLN A 31 7.13 -5.30 13.74
CA GLN A 31 7.33 -3.97 13.18
C GLN A 31 6.03 -3.42 12.58
N PRO A 32 5.83 -2.10 12.55
CA PRO A 32 4.64 -1.48 11.97
C PRO A 32 4.43 -1.87 10.50
N LEU A 33 3.18 -2.13 10.14
CA LEU A 33 2.78 -2.43 8.77
C LEU A 33 2.53 -1.14 7.97
N VAL A 34 2.77 -1.22 6.66
CA VAL A 34 2.61 -0.11 5.72
C VAL A 34 1.73 -0.54 4.56
N LEU A 35 0.72 0.27 4.24
CA LEU A 35 -0.08 0.17 3.03
C LEU A 35 0.60 0.96 1.90
N ILE A 36 0.86 0.33 0.76
CA ILE A 36 1.43 0.99 -0.42
C ILE A 36 0.32 1.31 -1.42
N PHE A 37 0.10 2.60 -1.69
CA PHE A 37 -1.04 3.08 -2.47
C PHE A 37 -1.08 2.52 -3.90
N ARG A 38 0.06 2.38 -4.56
CA ARG A 38 0.11 1.89 -5.94
C ARG A 38 -0.49 0.49 -6.10
N TYR A 39 -0.37 -0.35 -5.08
CA TYR A 39 -0.73 -1.76 -5.14
C TYR A 39 -1.92 -2.12 -4.26
N ASP A 40 -2.48 -1.15 -3.53
CA ASP A 40 -3.55 -1.35 -2.53
C ASP A 40 -3.27 -2.59 -1.67
N ALA A 41 -2.06 -2.63 -1.10
CA ALA A 41 -1.56 -3.81 -0.40
C ALA A 41 -0.71 -3.42 0.80
N VAL A 42 -0.93 -4.12 1.90
CA VAL A 42 -0.17 -4.03 3.14
C VAL A 42 1.10 -4.88 3.04
N CYS A 43 2.21 -4.35 3.51
CA CYS A 43 3.47 -5.05 3.64
C CYS A 43 4.09 -4.86 5.03
N CYS A 44 4.95 -5.81 5.40
CA CYS A 44 5.96 -5.57 6.42
C CYS A 44 7.25 -5.10 5.75
N PRO A 45 7.68 -3.85 5.97
CA PRO A 45 8.97 -3.37 5.46
C PRO A 45 10.13 -4.26 5.93
N GLN A 46 10.17 -4.57 7.23
CA GLN A 46 11.29 -5.28 7.86
C GLN A 46 11.47 -6.71 7.33
N CYS A 47 10.37 -7.46 7.18
CA CYS A 47 10.40 -8.81 6.60
C CYS A 47 10.47 -8.79 5.07
N ASN A 48 10.27 -7.63 4.45
CA ASN A 48 10.14 -7.47 3.00
C ASN A 48 9.09 -8.42 2.38
N GLN A 49 7.92 -8.49 3.01
CA GLN A 49 6.83 -9.39 2.61
C GLN A 49 5.51 -8.64 2.49
N TRP A 50 4.73 -8.98 1.47
CA TRP A 50 3.33 -8.60 1.38
C TRP A 50 2.53 -9.39 2.41
N ILE A 51 1.65 -8.69 3.14
CA ILE A 51 0.69 -9.30 4.06
C ILE A 51 -0.58 -9.68 3.31
N ASP A 52 -0.96 -8.85 2.33
CA ASP A 52 -2.12 -9.12 1.49
C ASP A 52 -1.75 -10.02 0.31
N GLU A 53 -2.58 -11.03 0.06
CA GLU A 53 -2.51 -11.84 -1.16
C GLU A 53 -2.89 -11.02 -2.40
N LYS A 54 -2.56 -11.54 -3.59
CA LYS A 54 -3.09 -10.96 -4.82
C LYS A 54 -4.55 -11.36 -4.93
N CYS A 55 -5.33 -10.48 -5.52
CA CYS A 55 -6.70 -10.77 -5.89
C CYS A 55 -6.75 -11.75 -7.07
N GLY A 56 -7.87 -12.47 -7.23
CA GLY A 56 -8.08 -13.40 -8.34
C GLY A 56 -8.36 -12.73 -9.69
N ASP A 57 -8.50 -11.40 -9.75
CA ASP A 57 -8.77 -10.67 -10.97
C ASP A 57 -7.47 -10.39 -11.75
N PRO A 58 -7.25 -10.99 -12.94
CA PRO A 58 -6.08 -10.74 -13.77
C PRO A 58 -6.00 -9.29 -14.27
N ASP A 59 -7.13 -8.58 -14.38
CA ASP A 59 -7.21 -7.20 -14.84
C ASP A 59 -7.13 -6.19 -13.68
N CYS A 60 -6.91 -6.65 -12.45
CA CYS A 60 -6.83 -5.75 -11.32
C CYS A 60 -5.65 -4.80 -11.48
N CYS A 61 -5.99 -3.52 -11.64
CA CYS A 61 -4.99 -2.48 -11.83
C CYS A 61 -4.02 -2.40 -10.65
N PHE A 62 -4.42 -2.82 -9.44
CA PHE A 62 -3.62 -2.81 -8.20
C PHE A 62 -2.74 -4.05 -8.08
N CYS A 63 -3.35 -5.24 -8.00
CA CYS A 63 -2.64 -6.48 -7.68
C CYS A 63 -1.87 -7.04 -8.90
N GLY A 64 -2.34 -6.78 -10.12
CA GLY A 64 -1.74 -7.33 -11.36
C GLY A 64 -0.33 -6.80 -11.66
N SER A 65 -0.04 -5.55 -11.29
CA SER A 65 1.31 -4.97 -11.46
C SER A 65 2.19 -5.08 -10.20
N ARG A 66 1.73 -5.79 -9.16
CA ARG A 66 2.44 -5.86 -7.88
C ARG A 66 3.67 -6.77 -8.02
N PRO A 67 4.88 -6.25 -7.71
CA PRO A 67 6.11 -7.04 -7.77
C PRO A 67 6.12 -8.10 -6.67
N ASP A 68 7.04 -9.06 -6.78
CA ASP A 68 7.14 -10.18 -5.85
C ASP A 68 7.49 -9.70 -4.45
N THR A 69 8.28 -8.62 -4.32
CA THR A 69 8.63 -8.04 -3.03
C THR A 69 8.23 -6.56 -2.85
N PRO A 70 7.91 -6.13 -1.62
CA PRO A 70 7.68 -4.72 -1.32
C PRO A 70 8.88 -3.80 -1.62
N ALA A 71 10.12 -4.28 -1.47
CA ALA A 71 11.31 -3.47 -1.72
C ALA A 71 11.48 -3.10 -3.20
N GLU A 72 11.21 -4.03 -4.13
CA GLU A 72 11.21 -3.77 -5.57
C GLU A 72 10.18 -2.70 -5.94
N SER A 73 9.06 -2.70 -5.23
CA SER A 73 8.01 -1.72 -5.37
C SER A 73 8.50 -0.28 -5.15
N LEU A 74 9.51 -0.08 -4.29
CA LEU A 74 10.08 1.24 -3.96
C LEU A 74 11.14 1.75 -4.94
N ILE A 75 11.55 0.93 -5.93
CA ILE A 75 12.50 1.36 -6.96
C ILE A 75 11.83 2.39 -7.88
N TYR A 76 10.54 2.18 -8.18
CA TYR A 76 9.75 3.03 -9.09
C TYR A 76 9.04 4.19 -8.39
N GLU A 77 8.96 4.18 -7.06
CA GLU A 77 8.14 5.10 -6.27
C GLU A 77 8.96 6.22 -5.61
N CYS A 78 10.21 6.42 -6.03
CA CYS A 78 11.08 7.47 -5.48
C CYS A 78 11.35 8.67 -6.43
N PRO A 79 10.35 9.31 -7.06
CA PRO A 79 10.46 10.73 -7.35
C PRO A 79 10.47 11.54 -6.05
N THR A 80 11.03 12.74 -6.08
CA THR A 80 10.92 13.77 -5.03
C THR A 80 9.49 14.30 -4.83
N ILE A 81 8.51 13.74 -5.54
CA ILE A 81 7.12 14.16 -5.56
C ILE A 81 6.45 13.66 -4.28
N GLY A 82 5.79 14.57 -3.56
CA GLY A 82 5.13 14.28 -2.29
C GLY A 82 4.05 13.19 -2.39
N LYS A 83 3.71 12.62 -1.23
CA LYS A 83 2.74 11.54 -1.05
C LYS A 83 1.38 11.79 -1.72
N ASP A 84 0.96 13.05 -1.81
CA ASP A 84 -0.30 13.47 -2.44
C ASP A 84 -0.43 13.02 -3.89
N TYR A 85 0.68 12.92 -4.62
CA TYR A 85 0.69 12.40 -5.98
C TYR A 85 0.21 10.95 -6.04
N TYR A 86 0.73 10.10 -5.15
CA TYR A 86 0.35 8.69 -5.09
C TYR A 86 -1.10 8.50 -4.66
N ILE A 87 -1.58 9.32 -3.72
CA ILE A 87 -2.99 9.33 -3.31
C ILE A 87 -3.89 9.69 -4.50
N LYS A 88 -3.61 10.79 -5.21
CA LYS A 88 -4.40 11.18 -6.39
C LYS A 88 -4.40 10.11 -7.47
N LYS A 89 -3.25 9.47 -7.71
CA LYS A 89 -3.11 8.38 -8.69
C LYS A 89 -3.88 7.13 -8.29
N TYR A 90 -3.84 6.77 -6.99
CA TYR A 90 -4.64 5.69 -6.42
C TYR A 90 -6.13 5.94 -6.62
N GLU A 91 -6.65 7.10 -6.21
CA GLU A 91 -8.07 7.45 -6.32
C GLU A 91 -8.56 7.43 -7.78
N LYS A 92 -7.73 7.92 -8.71
CA LYS A 92 -8.03 7.88 -10.15
C LYS A 92 -8.16 6.43 -10.64
N ARG A 93 -7.19 5.57 -10.33
CA ARG A 93 -7.19 4.16 -10.73
C ARG A 93 -8.35 3.40 -10.11
N LYS A 94 -8.64 3.66 -8.83
CA LYS A 94 -9.79 3.12 -8.10
C LYS A 94 -11.08 3.45 -8.83
N ARG A 95 -11.32 4.73 -9.13
CA ARG A 95 -12.50 5.18 -9.86
C ARG A 95 -12.62 4.52 -11.24
N GLN A 96 -11.53 4.41 -11.98
CA GLN A 96 -11.52 3.80 -13.31
C GLN A 96 -11.83 2.31 -13.27
N TYR A 97 -11.18 1.57 -12.37
CA TYR A 97 -11.38 0.14 -12.18
C TYR A 97 -12.82 -0.19 -11.80
N PHE A 98 -13.38 0.50 -10.79
CA PHE A 98 -14.76 0.26 -10.37
C PHE A 98 -15.80 0.76 -11.39
N LYS A 99 -15.51 1.84 -12.15
CA LYS A 99 -16.38 2.26 -13.25
C LYS A 99 -16.50 1.16 -14.31
N GLY A 100 -15.39 0.53 -14.70
CA GLY A 100 -15.38 -0.54 -15.70
C GLY A 100 -15.81 -1.92 -15.18
N MET A 101 -16.02 -2.08 -13.87
CA MET A 101 -16.58 -3.29 -13.28
C MET A 101 -18.11 -3.29 -13.26
N GLY A 102 -18.76 -2.11 -13.25
CA GLY A 102 -20.21 -1.99 -13.40
C GLY A 102 -20.74 -2.62 -14.69
N ASP A 103 -19.89 -2.69 -15.71
CA ASP A 103 -20.17 -3.32 -17.01
C ASP A 103 -19.90 -4.85 -17.03
N ARG A 104 -19.24 -5.42 -16.00
CA ARG A 104 -18.72 -6.82 -16.00
C ARG A 104 -19.43 -7.81 -15.06
N GLY A 105 -20.53 -7.42 -14.41
CA GLY A 105 -21.33 -8.32 -13.58
C GLY A 105 -20.68 -8.68 -12.23
N GLN A 106 -21.51 -9.19 -11.30
CA GLN A 106 -21.33 -9.14 -9.84
C GLN A 106 -20.29 -10.10 -9.22
N ALA A 107 -19.48 -10.81 -10.00
CA ALA A 107 -18.60 -11.88 -9.48
C ALA A 107 -17.17 -11.39 -9.21
N GLY A 108 -16.86 -11.02 -7.96
CA GLY A 108 -15.47 -10.73 -7.57
C GLY A 108 -15.26 -9.91 -6.30
N TRP A 109 -16.19 -9.96 -5.33
CA TRP A 109 -16.22 -9.06 -4.17
C TRP A 109 -15.70 -9.67 -2.85
N ASP A 110 -14.82 -10.66 -2.86
CA ASP A 110 -14.41 -11.33 -1.60
C ASP A 110 -13.30 -10.61 -0.80
N ARG A 111 -12.91 -9.39 -1.20
CA ARG A 111 -12.24 -8.47 -0.28
C ARG A 111 -12.59 -7.02 -0.63
N PRO A 112 -13.21 -6.24 0.28
CA PRO A 112 -13.24 -4.80 0.10
C PRO A 112 -11.79 -4.30 -0.04
N PRO A 113 -11.51 -3.31 -0.91
CA PRO A 113 -10.19 -2.69 -0.95
C PRO A 113 -9.82 -2.29 0.48
N SER A 114 -8.59 -2.60 0.89
CA SER A 114 -8.02 -2.52 2.24
C SER A 114 -7.95 -1.09 2.83
N HIS A 115 -8.96 -0.28 2.58
CA HIS A 115 -9.04 1.12 2.95
C HIS A 115 -10.19 1.37 3.93
N PRO A 116 -9.87 1.59 5.22
CA PRO A 116 -10.14 2.89 5.79
C PRO A 116 -9.18 3.90 5.12
N LEU A 117 -9.75 4.86 4.37
CA LEU A 117 -9.03 6.09 4.04
C LEU A 117 -8.51 6.75 5.32
N PRO A 118 -7.46 7.60 5.26
CA PRO A 118 -7.06 8.38 6.41
C PRO A 118 -8.28 9.14 6.92
N VAL A 119 -8.75 8.75 8.11
CA VAL A 119 -9.73 9.54 8.88
C VAL A 119 -9.14 10.94 8.92
N LYS A 120 -9.85 11.92 8.35
CA LYS A 120 -9.54 13.32 8.61
C LYS A 120 -9.57 13.45 10.13
N ARG A 121 -8.40 13.53 10.76
CA ARG A 121 -8.32 14.06 12.12
C ARG A 121 -8.73 15.51 11.96
N ASN A 122 -10.02 15.78 12.21
CA ASN A 122 -10.47 17.13 12.49
C ASN A 122 -9.62 17.58 13.68
N LEU A 123 -8.80 18.62 13.44
CA LEU A 123 -8.20 19.43 14.49
C LEU A 123 -9.31 20.15 15.25
#